data_AF-A0A167E6G2-F1
#
_entry.id   AF-A0A167E6G2-F1
#
_cell.length_a   1.000
_cell.length_b   1.000
_cell.length_c   1.000
_cell.angle_alpha   90.00
_cell.angle_beta   90.00
_cell.angle_gamma   90.00
#
_symmetry.space_group_name_H-M   'P 1'
#
loop_
_entity.id
_entity.type
_entity.pdbx_description
1 polymer ?
#
loop_
_entity_poly.entity_id
_entity_poly.type
_entity_poly.pdbx_seq_one_letter_code
_entity_poly.pdbx_strand_id
1 'polypeptide(L)'
;MVQTALKKSSSLGPTKSGKVSKHSKNPKKAAPKQIAPKKRGAVEDKKIAKKHSAALTSATEKLLASRVGHLELLKGTRRELEKKEKEKKKKEAKK
;
A
#
# COMPACT_ATOMS: atom_id res chain seq x y z
N MET A 1 -17.51 -65.61 10.73
CA MET A 1 -16.66 -64.63 11.43
C MET A 1 -15.30 -64.67 10.74
N VAL A 2 -14.75 -63.66 10.07
CA VAL A 2 -14.88 -62.20 10.10
C VAL A 2 -14.61 -61.70 8.68
N GLN A 3 -15.50 -60.85 8.14
CA GLN A 3 -15.24 -60.04 6.95
C GLN A 3 -14.26 -58.93 7.33
N THR A 4 -13.07 -58.91 6.74
CA THR A 4 -12.17 -57.74 6.83
C THR A 4 -12.53 -56.78 5.69
N ALA A 5 -13.16 -55.67 6.06
CA ALA A 5 -13.50 -54.59 5.14
C ALA A 5 -12.22 -53.95 4.57
N LEU A 6 -11.94 -54.17 3.29
CA LEU A 6 -11.01 -53.35 2.52
C LEU A 6 -11.60 -51.94 2.41
N LYS A 7 -11.11 -51.04 3.26
CA LYS A 7 -11.44 -49.62 3.20
C LYS A 7 -10.90 -49.03 1.90
N LYS A 8 -11.75 -48.97 0.87
CA LYS A 8 -11.57 -48.11 -0.31
C LYS A 8 -11.54 -46.66 0.19
N SER A 9 -10.34 -46.10 0.39
CA SER A 9 -10.19 -44.65 0.36
C SER A 9 -10.42 -44.20 -1.08
N SER A 10 -11.46 -43.41 -1.23
CA SER A 10 -11.87 -42.75 -2.45
C SER A 10 -10.71 -42.05 -3.15
N SER A 11 -10.50 -42.46 -4.40
CA SER A 11 -9.99 -41.65 -5.50
C SER A 11 -8.72 -40.83 -5.21
N LEU A 12 -7.57 -41.45 -5.48
CA LEU A 12 -6.43 -40.75 -6.09
C LEU A 12 -6.83 -40.33 -7.51
N GLY A 13 -7.78 -39.39 -7.62
CA GLY A 13 -8.03 -38.61 -8.82
C GLY A 13 -7.02 -37.46 -8.91
N PRO A 14 -6.79 -36.89 -10.10
CA PRO A 14 -5.66 -36.03 -10.37
C PRO A 14 -5.62 -34.86 -9.39
N THR A 15 -4.46 -34.72 -8.76
CA THR A 15 -4.00 -33.61 -7.94
C THR A 15 -4.87 -32.35 -8.06
N LYS A 16 -5.59 -32.04 -6.97
CA LYS A 16 -6.33 -30.80 -6.74
C LYS A 16 -5.42 -29.58 -6.99
N SER A 17 -5.40 -29.10 -8.22
CA SER A 17 -4.77 -27.84 -8.63
C SER A 17 -5.61 -26.66 -8.12
N GLY A 18 -5.58 -26.39 -6.82
CA GLY A 18 -6.32 -25.23 -6.31
C GLY A 18 -6.37 -24.96 -4.82
N LYS A 19 -5.74 -25.76 -3.94
CA LYS A 19 -5.66 -25.38 -2.52
C LYS A 19 -4.53 -24.40 -2.28
N VAL A 20 -4.73 -23.15 -2.71
CA VAL A 20 -3.95 -22.01 -2.22
C VAL A 20 -4.38 -21.79 -0.76
N SER A 21 -3.47 -22.01 0.20
CA SER A 21 -3.72 -21.69 1.61
C SER A 21 -4.15 -20.23 1.74
N LYS A 22 -5.13 -19.92 2.61
CA LYS A 22 -5.55 -18.54 2.92
C LYS A 22 -4.38 -17.64 3.35
N HIS A 23 -3.29 -18.24 3.82
CA HIS A 23 -2.07 -17.56 4.26
C HIS A 23 -0.89 -17.72 3.28
N SER A 24 -1.13 -18.17 2.04
CA SER A 24 -0.04 -18.25 1.07
C SER A 24 0.42 -16.84 0.70
N LYS A 25 1.71 -16.55 0.86
CA LYS A 25 2.33 -15.28 0.44
C LYS A 25 2.63 -15.23 -1.06
N ASN A 26 2.12 -16.20 -1.82
CA ASN A 26 2.38 -16.27 -3.24
C ASN A 26 1.61 -15.15 -3.94
N PRO A 27 2.26 -14.38 -4.84
CA PRO A 27 1.56 -13.37 -5.62
C PRO A 27 0.43 -14.04 -6.42
N LYS A 28 -0.72 -13.36 -6.48
CA LYS A 28 -1.85 -13.79 -7.31
C LYS A 28 -1.41 -13.90 -8.76
N LYS A 29 -2.04 -14.77 -9.56
CA LYS A 29 -1.72 -14.92 -11.00
C LYS A 29 -1.77 -13.60 -11.78
N ALA A 30 -2.65 -12.68 -11.39
CA ALA A 30 -2.80 -11.35 -11.99
C ALA A 30 -1.84 -10.28 -11.43
N ALA A 31 -1.02 -10.61 -10.42
CA ALA A 31 -0.07 -9.65 -9.87
C ALA A 31 1.09 -9.43 -10.84
N PRO A 32 1.63 -8.19 -10.93
CA PRO A 32 2.78 -7.91 -11.78
C PRO A 32 3.98 -8.75 -11.32
N LYS A 33 4.66 -9.38 -12.28
CA LYS A 33 5.85 -10.21 -12.00
C LYS A 33 7.02 -9.31 -11.60
N GLN A 34 7.53 -9.48 -10.39
CA GLN A 34 8.76 -8.83 -9.95
C GLN A 34 9.97 -9.63 -10.43
N ILE A 35 10.60 -9.18 -11.52
CA ILE A 35 11.79 -9.83 -12.09
C ILE A 35 13.02 -9.04 -11.62
N ALA A 36 13.93 -9.69 -10.91
CA ALA A 36 15.19 -9.08 -10.54
C ALA A 36 16.13 -9.01 -11.77
N PRO A 37 16.83 -7.87 -11.99
CA PRO A 37 17.85 -7.81 -13.02
C PRO A 37 18.99 -8.76 -12.68
N LYS A 38 19.48 -9.50 -13.68
CA LYS A 38 20.58 -10.47 -13.52
C LYS A 38 21.93 -9.92 -13.93
N LYS A 39 21.96 -8.96 -14.86
CA LYS A 39 23.19 -8.33 -15.37
C LYS A 39 23.72 -7.33 -14.36
N ARG A 40 25.04 -7.28 -14.16
CA ARG A 40 25.68 -6.39 -13.17
C ARG A 40 25.29 -4.92 -13.34
N GLY A 41 25.39 -4.37 -14.56
CA GLY A 41 24.98 -2.97 -14.84
C GLY A 41 23.52 -2.69 -14.48
N ALA A 42 22.60 -3.56 -14.90
CA ALA A 42 21.18 -3.40 -14.57
C ALA A 42 20.86 -3.50 -13.07
N VAL A 43 21.70 -4.20 -12.28
CA VAL A 43 21.58 -4.23 -10.81
C VAL A 43 22.00 -2.89 -10.22
N GLU A 44 23.05 -2.27 -10.76
CA GLU A 44 23.54 -0.96 -10.35
C GLU A 44 22.53 0.14 -10.71
N ASP A 45 22.01 0.13 -11.94
CA ASP A 45 20.98 1.06 -12.41
C ASP A 45 19.74 1.00 -11.52
N LYS A 46 19.31 -0.20 -11.12
CA LYS A 46 18.17 -0.38 -10.19
C LYS A 46 18.46 0.22 -8.81
N LYS A 47 19.69 0.11 -8.32
CA LYS A 47 20.09 0.74 -7.04
C LYS A 47 20.10 2.26 -7.15
N ILE A 48 20.63 2.79 -8.25
CA ILE A 48 20.67 4.22 -8.56
C ILE A 48 19.26 4.78 -8.65
N ALA A 49 18.38 4.16 -9.44
CA ALA A 49 16.98 4.55 -9.58
C ALA A 49 16.26 4.61 -8.23
N LYS A 50 16.46 3.61 -7.36
CA LYS A 50 15.87 3.58 -6.02
C LYS A 50 16.35 4.75 -5.14
N LYS A 51 17.64 5.09 -5.21
CA LYS A 51 18.20 6.23 -4.45
C LYS A 51 17.60 7.55 -4.93
N HIS A 52 17.54 7.77 -6.25
CA HIS A 52 16.98 8.99 -6.82
C HIS A 52 15.49 9.14 -6.53
N SER A 53 14.71 8.07 -6.63
CA SER A 53 13.28 8.14 -6.31
C SER A 53 13.05 8.52 -4.85
N ALA A 54 13.82 7.94 -3.92
CA ALA A 54 13.70 8.26 -2.49
C ALA A 54 14.17 9.69 -2.15
N ALA A 55 15.24 10.16 -2.79
CA ALA A 55 15.73 11.53 -2.62
C ALA A 55 14.71 12.55 -3.17
N LEU A 56 14.12 12.27 -4.33
CA LEU A 56 13.09 13.11 -4.94
C LEU A 56 11.87 13.23 -4.04
N THR A 57 11.34 12.10 -3.54
CA THR A 57 10.17 12.13 -2.64
C THR A 57 10.46 12.92 -1.38
N SER A 58 11.60 12.71 -0.73
CA SER A 58 11.98 13.45 0.47
C SER A 58 12.11 14.95 0.22
N ALA A 59 12.71 15.36 -0.91
CA ALA A 59 12.83 16.77 -1.27
C ALA A 59 11.45 17.40 -1.52
N THR A 60 10.55 16.68 -2.20
CA THR A 60 9.18 17.16 -2.44
C THR A 60 8.37 17.27 -1.16
N GLU A 61 8.49 16.31 -0.22
CA GLU A 61 7.85 16.36 1.10
C GLU A 61 8.33 17.58 1.88
N LYS A 62 9.64 17.85 1.88
CA LYS A 62 10.22 19.03 2.54
C LYS A 62 9.72 20.34 1.93
N LEU A 63 9.61 20.42 0.60
CA LEU A 63 9.11 21.60 -0.10
C LEU A 63 7.62 21.85 0.20
N LEU A 64 6.81 20.78 0.19
CA LEU A 64 5.39 20.89 0.53
C LEU A 64 5.22 21.31 1.99
N ALA A 65 5.98 20.72 2.92
CA ALA A 65 5.94 21.06 4.33
C ALA A 65 6.36 22.52 4.59
N SER A 66 7.41 23.02 3.95
CA SER A 66 7.84 24.42 4.10
C SER A 66 6.80 25.39 3.57
N ARG A 67 6.20 25.08 2.41
CA ARG A 67 5.13 25.90 1.82
C ARG A 67 3.87 25.91 2.69
N VAL A 68 3.44 24.75 3.17
CA VAL A 68 2.27 24.63 4.05
C VAL A 68 2.53 25.33 5.38
N GLY A 69 3.68 25.10 6.01
CA GLY A 69 4.04 25.78 7.27
C GLY A 69 4.09 27.30 7.13
N HIS A 70 4.64 27.82 6.03
CA HIS A 70 4.61 29.26 5.75
C HIS A 70 3.17 29.77 5.56
N LEU A 71 2.32 29.03 4.86
CA LEU A 71 0.91 29.40 4.68
C LEU A 71 0.11 29.37 6.00
N GLU A 72 0.41 28.43 6.89
CA GLU A 72 -0.18 28.37 8.23
C GLU A 72 0.20 29.59 9.07
N LEU A 73 1.43 30.11 8.93
CA LEU A 73 1.82 31.37 9.58
C LEU A 73 1.09 32.59 9.01
N LEU A 74 0.89 32.65 7.70
CA LEU A 74 0.23 33.80 7.05
C LEU A 74 -1.29 33.81 7.23
N LYS A 75 -1.95 32.66 7.07
CA LYS A 75 -3.42 32.55 7.05
C LYS A 75 -4.00 31.97 8.34
N GLY A 76 -3.18 31.34 9.18
CA GLY A 76 -3.61 30.54 10.32
C GLY A 76 -3.78 29.07 9.97
N THR A 77 -3.79 28.21 10.99
CA THR A 77 -3.95 26.76 10.79
C THR A 77 -5.35 26.41 10.28
N ARG A 78 -5.49 25.30 9.56
CA ARG A 78 -6.79 24.82 9.05
C ARG A 78 -7.85 24.74 10.16
N ARG A 79 -7.46 24.27 11.35
CA ARG A 79 -8.36 24.14 12.50
C ARG A 79 -8.86 25.49 13.01
N GLU A 80 -8.01 26.51 13.01
CA GLU A 80 -8.41 27.88 13.39
C GLU A 80 -9.35 28.49 12.36
N LEU A 81 -9.07 28.31 11.07
CA LEU A 81 -9.93 28.79 9.99
C LEU A 81 -11.32 28.14 10.06
N GLU A 82 -11.38 26.82 10.23
CA GLU A 82 -12.66 26.10 10.39
C GLU A 82 -13.44 26.54 11.63
N LYS A 83 -12.77 26.84 12.74
CA LYS A 83 -13.41 27.39 13.95
C LYS A 83 -13.97 28.79 13.68
N LYS A 84 -13.17 29.68 13.08
CA LYS A 84 -13.59 31.04 12.71
C LYS A 84 -14.80 31.03 11.77
N GLU A 85 -14.80 30.14 10.77
CA GLU A 85 -15.95 29.99 9.85
C GLU A 85 -17.21 29.49 10.56
N LYS A 86 -17.09 28.50 11.45
CA LYS A 86 -18.23 28.01 12.25
C LYS A 86 -18.79 29.09 13.17
N GLU A 87 -17.93 29.90 13.78
CA GLU A 87 -18.35 31.03 14.61
C GLU A 87 -19.04 32.13 13.79
N LYS A 88 -18.51 32.46 12.60
CA LYS A 88 -19.16 33.40 11.67
C LYS A 88 -20.55 32.92 11.27
N LYS A 89 -20.70 31.66 10.85
CA LYS A 89 -22.01 31.07 10.50
C LYS A 89 -23.00 31.09 11.66
N LYS A 90 -22.55 30.82 12.89
CA LYS A 90 -23.40 30.90 14.09
C LYS A 90 -23.83 32.34 14.42
N LYS A 91 -23.01 33.34 14.09
CA LYS A 91 -23.35 34.77 14.26
C LYS A 91 -24.33 35.24 13.19
N GLU A 92 -24.16 34.82 11.94
CA GLU A 92 -25.10 35.12 10.85
C GLU A 92 -26.46 34.46 11.07
N ALA A 93 -26.52 33.21 11.57
CA ALA A 93 -27.78 32.54 11.86
C ALA A 93 -28.53 33.08 13.10
N LYS A 94 -27.88 33.90 13.92
CA LYS A 94 -28.47 34.54 15.11
C LYS A 94 -28.91 35.99 14.86
N LYS A 95 -28.56 36.55 13.70
CA LYS A 95 -28.88 37.92 13.30
C LYS A 95 -30.09 37.90 12.38
#